data_AF-A0A2D7HDX0-F1
#
_entry.id   AF-A0A2D7HDX0-F1
#
_cell.length_a   1.000
_cell.length_b   1.000
_cell.length_c   1.000
_cell.angle_alpha   90.00
_cell.angle_beta   90.00
_cell.angle_gamma   90.00
#
_symmetry.space_group_name_H-M   'P 1'
#
loop_
_entity.id
_entity.type
_entity.pdbx_description
1 polymer ?
#
loop_
_entity_poly.entity_id
_entity_poly.type
_entity_poly.pdbx_seq_one_letter_code
_entity_poly.pdbx_strand_id
1 'polypeptide(L)' 'MIADHVPWILGLIGLSTYMLELWTGVAVVGWAGDKSLIERQRAPGPYWLVMALQTTLIVFAVFHYLN' A
#
# COMPACT_ATOMS: atom_id res chain seq x y z
N MET A 1 5.66 25.15 5.32
CA MET A 1 4.36 24.98 6.04
C MET A 1 4.11 23.47 6.13
N ILE A 2 3.39 22.95 7.14
CA ILE A 2 3.22 21.48 7.31
C ILE A 2 2.77 20.74 6.02
N ALA A 3 2.03 21.44 5.17
CA ALA A 3 1.60 20.99 3.84
C ALA A 3 2.74 20.44 2.96
N ASP A 4 3.95 21.01 3.06
CA ASP A 4 5.11 20.62 2.25
C ASP A 4 5.63 19.22 2.62
N HIS A 5 5.34 18.75 3.85
CA HIS A 5 5.76 17.45 4.36
C HIS A 5 4.69 16.36 4.25
N VAL A 6 3.44 16.72 3.93
CA VAL A 6 2.32 15.78 3.82
C VAL A 6 2.62 14.63 2.83
N PRO A 7 3.20 14.88 1.64
CA PRO A 7 3.50 13.79 0.70
C PRO A 7 4.49 12.77 1.27
N TRP A 8 5.51 13.22 1.99
CA TRP A 8 6.51 12.35 2.62
C TRP A 8 5.91 11.49 3.73
N ILE A 9 5.06 12.08 4.58
CA ILE A 9 4.40 11.36 5.67
C ILE A 9 3.50 10.27 5.11
N LEU A 10 2.69 10.58 4.08
CA LEU A 10 1.81 9.61 3.43
C LEU A 10 2.61 8.51 2.72
N GLY A 11 3.72 8.86 2.05
CA GLY A 11 4.61 7.89 1.42
C GLY A 11 5.23 6.91 2.41
N LEU A 12 5.72 7.40 3.56
CA LEU A 12 6.29 6.56 4.62
C LEU A 12 5.26 5.63 5.25
N ILE A 13 4.04 6.12 5.50
CA ILE A 13 2.93 5.30 6.02
C ILE A 13 2.56 4.22 5.00
N GLY A 14 2.44 4.58 3.72
CA GLY A 14 2.12 3.64 2.65
C GLY A 14 3.17 2.54 2.50
N LEU A 15 4.46 2.92 2.48
CA LEU A 15 5.56 1.95 2.40
C LEU A 15 5.60 1.02 3.61
N SER A 16 5.43 1.57 4.81
CA SER A 16 5.43 0.78 6.05
C SER A 16 4.25 -0.18 6.10
N THR A 17 3.08 0.25 5.62
CA THR A 17 1.90 -0.61 5.49
C THR A 17 2.19 -1.74 4.50
N TYR A 18 2.70 -1.43 3.31
CA TYR A 18 3.05 -2.44 2.30
C TYR A 18 4.04 -3.49 2.83
N MET A 19 5.06 -3.07 3.59
CA MET A 19 6.00 -4.00 4.24
C MET A 19 5.31 -4.89 5.28
N LEU A 20 4.39 -4.33 6.07
CA LEU A 20 3.58 -5.11 7.02
C LEU A 20 2.67 -6.11 6.32
N GLU A 21 2.06 -5.74 5.19
CA GLU A 21 1.21 -6.64 4.41
C GLU A 21 2.02 -7.80 3.84
N LEU A 22 3.22 -7.53 3.30
CA LEU A 22 4.16 -8.57 2.83
C LEU A 22 4.56 -9.54 3.95
N TRP A 23 4.89 -9.01 5.13
CA TRP A 23 5.29 -9.79 6.29
C TRP A 23 4.13 -10.66 6.76
N THR A 24 3.00 -10.04 7.10
CA THR A 24 1.85 -10.72 7.70
C THR A 24 1.12 -11.62 6.72
N GLY A 25 1.25 -11.36 5.42
CA GLY A 25 0.45 -12.01 4.39
C GLY A 25 -1.01 -11.58 4.44
N VAL A 26 -1.31 -10.40 4.97
CA VAL A 26 -2.66 -9.82 5.01
C VAL A 26 -2.62 -8.52 4.23
N ALA A 27 -3.40 -8.43 3.16
CA ALA A 27 -3.55 -7.22 2.38
C ALA A 27 -4.84 -6.49 2.79
N VAL A 28 -4.74 -5.19 3.05
CA VAL A 28 -5.91 -4.37 3.38
C VAL A 28 -6.48 -3.81 2.08
N VAL A 29 -7.75 -4.11 1.82
CA VAL A 29 -8.46 -3.66 0.61
C VAL A 29 -9.74 -2.95 1.02
N GLY A 30 -10.00 -1.82 0.38
CA GLY A 30 -11.20 -1.01 0.60
C GLY A 30 -10.90 0.39 1.14
N TRP A 31 -11.91 1.25 1.07
CA TRP A 31 -11.87 2.60 1.66
C TRP A 31 -12.26 2.58 3.14
N ALA A 32 -12.02 3.70 3.83
CA ALA A 32 -12.40 3.87 5.22
C ALA A 32 -13.91 3.62 5.41
N GLY A 33 -14.28 2.44 5.92
CA GLY A 33 -15.67 2.03 6.16
C GLY A 33 -15.96 0.60 5.71
N ASP A 34 -15.30 0.12 4.66
CA ASP A 34 -15.43 -1.24 4.14
C ASP A 34 -14.09 -1.96 4.30
N LYS A 35 -13.93 -2.73 5.38
CA LYS A 35 -12.69 -3.45 5.67
C LYS A 35 -12.76 -4.84 5.04
N SER A 36 -12.23 -5.00 3.83
CA SER A 36 -11.94 -6.31 3.26
C SER A 36 -10.49 -6.67 3.53
N LEU A 37 -10.25 -7.54 4.50
CA LEU A 37 -8.94 -8.13 4.74
C LEU A 37 -8.76 -9.34 3.84
N ILE A 38 -7.74 -9.32 2.98
CA ILE A 38 -7.40 -10.46 2.12
C ILE A 38 -6.18 -11.17 2.69
N GLU A 39 -6.40 -12.38 3.20
CA GLU A 39 -5.32 -13.24 3.68
C GLU A 39 -4.70 -14.04 2.51
N ARG A 40 -3.38 -14.00 2.39
CA ARG A 40 -2.58 -14.75 1.39
C ARG A 40 -2.86 -16.25 1.44
N GLN A 41 -3.13 -16.80 2.62
CA GLN A 41 -3.41 -18.23 2.80
C GLN A 41 -4.78 -18.64 2.26
N ARG A 42 -5.79 -17.76 2.35
CA ARG A 42 -7.17 -18.05 1.92
C ARG A 42 -7.38 -17.73 0.45
N ALA A 43 -6.78 -16.63 -0.03
CA ALA A 43 -6.99 -16.11 -1.37
C ALA A 43 -5.65 -15.58 -1.94
N PRO A 44 -4.72 -16.46 -2.33
CA PRO A 44 -3.39 -16.06 -2.78
C PRO A 44 -3.41 -15.20 -4.04
N GLY A 45 -4.30 -15.49 -5.00
CA GLY A 45 -4.45 -14.71 -6.23
C GLY A 45 -4.87 -13.25 -5.96
N PRO A 46 -6.02 -13.02 -5.31
CA PRO A 46 -6.46 -11.68 -4.93
C PRO A 46 -5.45 -10.92 -4.07
N TYR A 47 -4.78 -11.61 -3.14
CA TYR A 47 -3.71 -11.01 -2.34
C TYR A 47 -2.59 -10.45 -3.24
N TRP A 48 -2.04 -11.27 -4.14
CA TRP A 48 -0.95 -10.82 -5.02
C TRP A 48 -1.36 -9.73 -6.00
N LEU A 49 -2.62 -9.72 -6.44
CA LEU A 49 -3.16 -8.65 -7.27
C LEU A 49 -3.15 -7.31 -6.52
N VAL A 50 -3.57 -7.29 -5.25
CA VAL A 50 -3.54 -6.09 -4.41
C VAL A 50 -2.11 -5.61 -4.19
N MET A 51 -1.19 -6.53 -3.86
CA MET A 51 0.22 -6.20 -3.68
C MET A 51 0.84 -5.61 -4.95
N ALA A 52 0.50 -6.14 -6.13
CA ALA A 52 0.98 -5.61 -7.42
C ALA A 52 0.45 -4.20 -7.71
N LEU A 53 -0.83 -3.94 -7.41
CA LEU A 53 -1.42 -2.59 -7.53
C LEU A 53 -0.74 -1.60 -6.58
N GLN A 54 -0.57 -1.96 -5.30
CA GLN A 54 0.12 -1.12 -4.33
C GLN A 54 1.58 -0.84 -4.75
N THR A 55 2.30 -1.85 -5.24
CA THR A 55 3.67 -1.70 -5.77
C THR A 55 3.70 -0.69 -6.92
N THR A 56 2.75 -0.78 -7.86
CA THR A 56 2.66 0.14 -9.00
C THR A 56 2.46 1.58 -8.54
N LEU A 57 1.61 1.80 -7.54
CA LEU A 57 1.37 3.13 -6.98
C LEU A 57 2.61 3.69 -6.27
N ILE A 58 3.32 2.86 -5.50
CA ILE A 58 4.56 3.26 -4.82
C ILE A 58 5.63 3.62 -5.87
N VAL A 59 5.81 2.78 -6.89
CA VAL A 59 6.76 3.04 -7.97
C VAL A 59 6.42 4.33 -8.70
N PHE A 60 5.15 4.54 -9.06
CA PHE A 60 4.72 5.78 -9.71
C PHE A 60 4.96 7.01 -8.83
N ALA A 61 4.65 6.93 -7.54
CA ALA A 61 4.89 8.01 -6.59
C ALA A 61 6.39 8.35 -6.47
N VAL A 62 7.26 7.34 -6.43
CA VAL A 62 8.72 7.54 -6.42
C VAL A 62 9.19 8.17 -7.73
N PHE A 63 8.75 7.67 -8.88
CA PHE A 63 9.12 8.24 -10.18
C PHE A 63 8.65 9.69 -10.36
N HIS A 64 7.44 10.01 -9.89
CA HIS A 64 6.94 11.38 -9.90
C HIS A 64 7.77 12.30 -8.99
N TYR A 65 8.29 11.77 -7.89
CA TYR A 65 9.11 12.56 -6.97
C TYR A 65 10.55 12.80 -7.48
N LEU A 66 11.03 11.94 -8.39
CA LEU A 66 12.39 11.99 -8.93
C LEU A 66 12.52 12.85 -10.20
N ASN A 67 11.41 13.21 -10.85
CA ASN A 67 11.38 14.08 -12.05
C ASN A 67 10.82 15.45 -11.72
#